data_AF-A0A6L3EZX6-F1
#
_entry.id   AF-A0A6L3EZX6-F1
#
_cell.length_a   1.000
_cell.length_b   1.000
_cell.length_c   1.000
_cell.angle_alpha   90.00
_cell.angle_beta   90.00
_cell.angle_gamma   90.00
#
_symmetry.space_group_name_H-M   'P 1'
#
loop_
_entity.id
_entity.type
_entity.pdbx_description
1 polymer ?
#
loop_
_entity_poly.entity_id
_entity_poly.type
_entity_poly.pdbx_seq_one_letter_code
_entity_poly.pdbx_strand_id
1 'polypeptide(L)'
;MPSSNNSPKTEAQNQRHIITTIVDQTLHFIRDYPILRRWLDMSTDTLASLSVTAVFPELTGSEATIHQLADNPGAVCSFTQLQRLTTLGNRHFDLQIEPARDHPIAAYQVTLILRDQETIESDLYANDAGHGRSEMVKLAQHNRTLNLLNRASRILTETLDVTEVLERLLQVATQIIGAAAASVWLWENETSDWLICQAAFHPGSADRLVNQRVQRGQGIAGWVAKTGESAVVGNTNLDQRFTPKIDAQSGFTTDSLIAVPLQTRGKIIGVLEVVNKLEGMFENDDLTVVETLAASASIAIENASLVETMRQQMTDLQARNEELDAFDHTVAHNLQNPVALILGFGDILHLADDLQADQQQKALASIVANARKMSNIINDLLLLSSVRKSEMDTEPLDTAALVDAAMQRLEQKIKETRAEIIVPTSWPVALGHPGWIEEVWENYI
;
A
#
# COMPACT_ATOMS: atom_id res chain seq x y z
N MET A 1 -48.52 20.21 -30.37
CA MET A 1 -47.73 19.35 -31.28
C MET A 1 -46.29 19.29 -30.78
N PRO A 2 -45.94 18.31 -29.92
CA PRO A 2 -44.55 17.94 -29.71
C PRO A 2 -44.21 16.73 -30.59
N SER A 3 -43.06 16.78 -31.27
CA SER A 3 -42.49 15.65 -32.01
C SER A 3 -41.07 15.41 -31.53
N SER A 4 -40.93 14.32 -30.78
CA SER A 4 -39.91 13.26 -30.90
C SER A 4 -38.48 13.63 -31.32
N ASN A 5 -37.49 13.26 -30.48
CA ASN A 5 -36.58 12.18 -30.87
C ASN A 5 -35.89 11.53 -29.65
N ASN A 6 -36.22 10.25 -29.42
CA ASN A 6 -35.57 9.32 -28.50
C ASN A 6 -34.42 8.59 -29.21
N SER A 7 -33.46 8.09 -28.42
CA SER A 7 -33.00 6.66 -28.33
C SER A 7 -31.47 6.57 -28.01
N PRO A 8 -30.89 5.40 -27.63
CA PRO A 8 -30.76 4.91 -26.23
C PRO A 8 -29.36 4.26 -25.94
N LYS A 9 -28.69 4.50 -24.79
CA LYS A 9 -27.44 3.74 -24.48
C LYS A 9 -27.17 3.31 -23.03
N THR A 10 -28.04 3.58 -22.05
CA THR A 10 -27.71 3.36 -20.62
C THR A 10 -28.60 2.34 -19.91
N GLU A 11 -28.79 1.15 -20.49
CA GLU A 11 -29.65 0.10 -19.88
C GLU A 11 -28.99 -1.29 -19.75
N ALA A 12 -27.73 -1.48 -20.18
CA ALA A 12 -27.21 -2.81 -20.50
C ALA A 12 -26.42 -3.55 -19.40
N GLN A 13 -26.20 -3.01 -18.19
CA GLN A 13 -25.32 -3.70 -17.19
C GLN A 13 -25.93 -4.05 -15.82
N ASN A 14 -27.13 -3.54 -15.45
CA ASN A 14 -27.81 -3.94 -14.21
C ASN A 14 -28.78 -5.13 -14.37
N GLN A 15 -28.83 -5.75 -15.55
CA GLN A 15 -29.86 -6.71 -15.96
C GLN A 15 -29.60 -8.18 -15.56
N ARG A 16 -28.57 -8.50 -14.76
CA ARG A 16 -28.24 -9.92 -14.49
C ARG A 16 -29.11 -10.60 -13.43
N HIS A 17 -29.77 -9.85 -12.55
CA HIS A 17 -30.60 -10.40 -11.46
C HIS A 17 -32.00 -9.78 -11.34
N ILE A 18 -32.33 -8.81 -12.20
CA ILE A 18 -33.66 -8.19 -12.27
C ILE A 18 -34.20 -8.36 -13.69
N ILE A 19 -35.41 -8.91 -13.82
CA ILE A 19 -36.14 -8.98 -15.08
C ILE A 19 -37.49 -8.32 -14.90
N THR A 20 -37.82 -7.41 -15.80
CA THR A 20 -39.14 -6.80 -15.88
C THR A 20 -39.88 -7.34 -17.10
N THR A 21 -41.14 -7.75 -16.90
CA THR A 21 -42.05 -8.27 -17.92
C THR A 21 -43.43 -7.65 -17.74
N ILE A 22 -44.36 -7.96 -18.65
CA ILE A 22 -45.71 -7.40 -18.68
C ILE A 22 -46.75 -8.51 -18.77
N VAL A 23 -47.88 -8.28 -18.11
CA VAL A 23 -49.02 -9.21 -18.04
C VAL A 23 -50.34 -8.50 -18.31
N ASP A 24 -51.35 -9.27 -18.74
CA ASP A 24 -52.68 -8.77 -19.02
C ASP A 24 -53.55 -8.65 -17.75
N GLN A 25 -54.82 -8.25 -17.94
CA GLN A 25 -55.79 -8.11 -16.84
C GLN A 25 -56.15 -9.43 -16.17
N THR A 26 -55.75 -10.57 -16.72
CA THR A 26 -55.93 -11.90 -16.13
C THR A 26 -54.61 -12.48 -15.62
N LEU A 27 -53.57 -11.64 -15.49
CA LEU A 27 -52.21 -11.99 -15.05
C LEU A 27 -51.51 -13.02 -15.95
N HIS A 28 -51.87 -13.10 -17.24
CA HIS A 28 -51.13 -13.89 -18.23
C HIS A 28 -50.02 -13.08 -18.86
N PHE A 29 -48.86 -13.69 -19.06
CA PHE A 29 -47.73 -13.03 -19.73
C PHE A 29 -48.09 -12.72 -21.18
N ILE A 30 -47.89 -11.47 -21.60
CA ILE A 30 -48.27 -11.04 -22.96
C ILE A 30 -47.15 -11.34 -23.97
N ARG A 31 -45.92 -11.49 -23.51
CA ARG A 31 -44.74 -11.73 -24.36
C ARG A 31 -43.84 -12.79 -23.78
N ASP A 32 -43.15 -13.48 -24.68
CA ASP A 32 -42.11 -14.43 -24.31
C ASP A 32 -40.78 -13.71 -24.04
N TYR A 33 -40.17 -14.00 -22.89
CA TYR A 33 -38.90 -13.42 -22.47
C TYR A 33 -37.87 -14.55 -22.29
N PRO A 34 -36.91 -14.73 -23.23
CA PRO A 34 -35.98 -15.86 -23.23
C PRO A 34 -35.12 -15.97 -21.96
N ILE A 35 -34.73 -14.84 -21.38
CA ILE A 35 -33.94 -14.80 -20.14
C ILE A 35 -34.78 -15.29 -18.95
N LEU A 36 -36.05 -14.91 -18.91
CA LEU A 36 -36.98 -15.35 -17.88
C LEU A 36 -37.25 -16.84 -18.01
N ARG A 37 -37.45 -17.37 -19.22
CA ARG A 37 -37.54 -18.82 -19.46
C ARG A 37 -36.32 -19.59 -18.97
N ARG A 38 -35.12 -19.01 -19.11
CA ARG A 38 -33.88 -19.59 -18.60
C ARG A 38 -33.80 -19.58 -17.07
N TRP A 39 -34.30 -18.54 -16.40
CA TRP A 39 -34.38 -18.52 -14.93
C TRP A 39 -35.42 -19.50 -14.38
N LEU A 40 -36.47 -19.71 -15.16
CA LEU A 40 -37.59 -20.58 -14.86
C LEU A 40 -37.42 -22.02 -15.37
N ASP A 41 -36.29 -22.29 -16.02
CA ASP A 41 -35.87 -23.59 -16.56
C ASP A 41 -36.92 -24.29 -17.44
N MET A 42 -37.59 -23.50 -18.30
CA MET A 42 -38.66 -23.98 -19.18
C MET A 42 -38.10 -24.42 -20.54
N SER A 43 -38.33 -25.69 -20.92
CA SER A 43 -37.72 -26.29 -22.12
C SER A 43 -38.55 -26.17 -23.41
N THR A 44 -39.89 -26.07 -23.37
CA THR A 44 -40.70 -26.12 -24.61
C THR A 44 -41.98 -25.28 -24.68
N ASP A 45 -42.52 -24.76 -23.57
CA ASP A 45 -43.73 -23.92 -23.63
C ASP A 45 -43.41 -22.43 -23.79
N THR A 46 -44.23 -21.74 -24.60
CA THR A 46 -44.14 -20.29 -24.77
C THR A 46 -44.62 -19.62 -23.49
N LEU A 47 -43.77 -18.79 -22.86
CA LEU A 47 -44.10 -18.11 -21.59
C LEU A 47 -45.41 -17.31 -21.67
N ALA A 48 -45.80 -16.90 -22.89
CA ALA A 48 -47.02 -16.17 -23.20
C ALA A 48 -48.34 -16.94 -22.98
N SER A 49 -48.31 -18.26 -22.70
CA SER A 49 -49.51 -19.05 -22.37
C SER A 49 -49.69 -19.30 -20.88
N LEU A 50 -48.79 -18.81 -20.03
CA LEU A 50 -48.83 -19.03 -18.58
C LEU A 50 -49.31 -17.79 -17.83
N SER A 51 -50.01 -18.03 -16.73
CA SER A 51 -50.30 -16.99 -15.74
C SER A 51 -49.17 -16.85 -14.73
N VAL A 52 -49.07 -15.68 -14.09
CA VAL A 52 -48.15 -15.45 -12.96
C VAL A 52 -48.40 -16.46 -11.83
N THR A 53 -49.65 -16.83 -11.58
CA THR A 53 -50.05 -17.84 -10.59
C THR A 53 -49.70 -19.26 -10.99
N ALA A 54 -49.62 -19.58 -12.29
CA ALA A 54 -49.10 -20.86 -12.76
C ALA A 54 -47.57 -20.97 -12.61
N VAL A 55 -46.88 -19.84 -12.63
CA VAL A 55 -45.43 -19.76 -12.41
C VAL A 55 -45.08 -19.78 -10.92
N PHE A 56 -45.89 -19.12 -10.09
CA PHE A 56 -45.76 -19.09 -8.62
C PHE A 56 -47.11 -19.48 -7.99
N PRO A 57 -47.34 -20.78 -7.75
CA PRO A 57 -48.59 -21.27 -7.19
C PRO A 57 -48.94 -20.65 -5.84
N GLU A 58 -47.96 -20.15 -5.09
CA GLU A 58 -48.12 -19.45 -3.81
C GLU A 58 -48.98 -18.18 -3.92
N LEU A 59 -49.11 -17.63 -5.12
CA LEU A 59 -49.92 -16.44 -5.39
C LEU A 59 -51.40 -16.76 -5.67
N THR A 60 -51.77 -18.04 -5.73
CA THR A 60 -53.16 -18.46 -5.97
C THR A 60 -54.07 -17.96 -4.84
N GLY A 61 -55.06 -17.13 -5.17
CA GLY A 61 -55.94 -16.46 -4.20
C GLY A 61 -55.57 -15.01 -3.86
N SER A 62 -54.41 -14.53 -4.32
CA SER A 62 -54.00 -13.11 -4.18
C SER A 62 -54.43 -12.22 -5.36
N GLU A 63 -55.12 -12.79 -6.35
CA GLU A 63 -55.55 -12.12 -7.58
C GLU A 63 -56.45 -10.91 -7.30
N ALA A 64 -57.38 -11.05 -6.34
CA ALA A 64 -58.25 -9.94 -5.93
C ALA A 64 -57.47 -8.76 -5.34
N THR A 65 -56.39 -9.03 -4.59
CA THR A 65 -55.51 -8.01 -4.02
C THR A 65 -54.69 -7.30 -5.11
N ILE A 66 -54.23 -8.04 -6.11
CA ILE A 66 -53.50 -7.50 -7.26
C ILE A 66 -54.44 -6.64 -8.13
N HIS A 67 -55.68 -7.07 -8.33
CA HIS A 67 -56.70 -6.30 -9.05
C HIS A 67 -57.15 -5.05 -8.29
N GLN A 68 -57.30 -5.12 -6.96
CA GLN A 68 -57.61 -3.96 -6.13
C GLN A 68 -56.51 -2.90 -6.16
N LEU A 69 -55.27 -3.30 -6.46
CA LEU A 69 -54.13 -2.41 -6.69
C LEU A 69 -54.22 -1.64 -8.02
N ALA A 70 -54.89 -2.20 -9.04
CA ALA A 70 -55.09 -1.53 -10.33
C ALA A 70 -55.91 -0.23 -10.19
N ASP A 71 -56.79 -0.17 -9.19
CA ASP A 71 -57.64 0.97 -8.91
C ASP A 71 -56.91 2.12 -8.19
N ASN A 72 -55.68 1.88 -7.68
CA ASN A 72 -54.91 2.89 -6.96
C ASN A 72 -53.57 3.20 -7.65
N PRO A 73 -53.48 4.29 -8.45
CA PRO A 73 -52.31 4.58 -9.26
C PRO A 73 -51.12 5.00 -8.39
N GLY A 74 -50.25 4.03 -8.08
CA GLY A 74 -48.98 4.25 -7.35
C GLY A 74 -48.67 3.15 -6.32
N ALA A 75 -49.60 2.24 -6.11
CA ALA A 75 -49.36 1.07 -5.27
C ALA A 75 -48.46 0.07 -6.03
N VAL A 76 -47.48 -0.48 -5.31
CA VAL A 76 -46.63 -1.59 -5.76
C VAL A 76 -46.91 -2.76 -4.84
N CYS A 77 -47.34 -3.89 -5.40
CA CYS A 77 -47.51 -5.12 -4.64
C CYS A 77 -46.20 -5.89 -4.67
N SER A 78 -45.54 -6.05 -3.51
CA SER A 78 -44.30 -6.81 -3.40
C SER A 78 -44.55 -8.12 -2.67
N PHE A 79 -44.22 -9.23 -3.30
CA PHE A 79 -44.19 -10.56 -2.72
C PHE A 79 -42.73 -10.98 -2.61
N THR A 80 -42.27 -11.22 -1.39
CA THR A 80 -40.88 -11.57 -1.12
C THR A 80 -40.72 -13.06 -0.88
N GLN A 81 -39.56 -13.62 -1.25
CA GLN A 81 -39.24 -15.04 -1.05
C GLN A 81 -40.20 -16.03 -1.73
N LEU A 82 -40.74 -15.67 -2.89
CA LEU A 82 -41.51 -16.62 -3.69
C LEU A 82 -40.59 -17.71 -4.22
N GLN A 83 -40.98 -18.96 -4.01
CA GLN A 83 -40.18 -20.10 -4.38
C GLN A 83 -40.78 -20.76 -5.62
N ARG A 84 -40.02 -20.85 -6.71
CA ARG A 84 -40.44 -21.71 -7.83
C ARG A 84 -39.83 -23.10 -7.67
N LEU A 85 -40.70 -24.10 -7.58
CA LEU A 85 -40.34 -25.53 -7.56
C LEU A 85 -40.20 -26.05 -9.01
N THR A 86 -39.00 -26.49 -9.40
CA THR A 86 -38.77 -27.18 -10.68
C THR A 86 -38.05 -28.51 -10.45
N THR A 87 -37.90 -29.31 -11.51
CA THR A 87 -37.15 -30.58 -11.48
C THR A 87 -35.64 -30.41 -11.27
N LEU A 88 -35.11 -29.19 -11.39
CA LEU A 88 -33.67 -28.87 -11.34
C LEU A 88 -33.26 -28.02 -10.13
N GLY A 89 -34.17 -27.76 -9.18
CA GLY A 89 -33.88 -27.11 -7.89
C GLY A 89 -34.84 -25.99 -7.52
N ASN A 90 -34.66 -25.42 -6.32
CA ASN A 90 -35.50 -24.35 -5.78
C ASN A 90 -34.81 -22.99 -5.94
N ARG A 91 -35.45 -22.06 -6.65
CA ARG A 91 -34.99 -20.67 -6.77
C ARG A 91 -35.96 -19.73 -6.06
N HIS A 92 -35.41 -18.73 -5.39
CA HIS A 92 -36.16 -17.71 -4.65
C HIS A 92 -36.19 -16.41 -5.44
N PHE A 93 -37.37 -15.81 -5.49
CA PHE A 93 -37.62 -14.58 -6.22
C PHE A 93 -38.37 -13.60 -5.34
N ASP A 94 -38.02 -12.33 -5.47
CA ASP A 94 -38.95 -11.26 -5.11
C ASP A 94 -39.70 -10.84 -6.35
N LEU A 95 -41.02 -10.72 -6.22
CA LEU A 95 -41.94 -10.33 -7.27
C LEU A 95 -42.57 -8.99 -6.90
N GLN A 96 -42.41 -8.02 -7.77
CA GLN A 96 -43.09 -6.74 -7.69
C GLN A 96 -44.08 -6.62 -8.83
N ILE A 97 -45.32 -6.26 -8.53
CA ILE A 97 -46.38 -6.03 -9.51
C ILE A 97 -46.87 -4.59 -9.35
N GLU A 98 -46.86 -3.85 -10.46
CA GLU A 98 -47.32 -2.46 -10.52
C GLU A 98 -48.17 -2.23 -11.79
N PRO A 99 -49.05 -1.21 -11.82
CA PRO A 99 -49.83 -0.89 -13.02
C PRO A 99 -48.95 -0.45 -14.18
N ALA A 100 -49.14 -1.02 -15.37
CA ALA A 100 -48.36 -0.65 -16.57
C ALA A 100 -48.87 0.68 -17.16
N ARG A 101 -48.23 1.81 -16.81
CA ARG A 101 -48.71 3.16 -17.17
C ARG A 101 -48.53 3.55 -18.65
N ASP A 102 -47.66 2.85 -19.38
CA ASP A 102 -47.23 3.23 -20.74
C ASP A 102 -47.35 2.12 -21.80
N HIS A 103 -48.17 1.07 -21.56
CA HIS A 103 -48.28 -0.06 -22.49
C HIS A 103 -49.73 -0.30 -22.97
N PRO A 104 -50.01 -0.25 -24.29
CA PRO A 104 -51.38 -0.23 -24.83
C PRO A 104 -52.18 -1.53 -24.65
N ILE A 105 -51.50 -2.63 -24.30
CA ILE A 105 -52.09 -3.98 -24.19
C ILE A 105 -51.84 -4.61 -22.81
N ALA A 106 -50.95 -4.03 -21.99
CA ALA A 106 -50.60 -4.61 -20.69
C ALA A 106 -51.36 -3.92 -19.57
N ALA A 107 -51.81 -4.71 -18.61
CA ALA A 107 -52.46 -4.20 -17.42
C ALA A 107 -51.42 -3.96 -16.30
N TYR A 108 -50.44 -4.85 -16.18
CA TYR A 108 -49.44 -4.78 -15.11
C TYR A 108 -48.03 -5.00 -15.63
N GLN A 109 -47.09 -4.30 -15.01
CA GLN A 109 -45.66 -4.54 -15.09
C GLN A 109 -45.26 -5.42 -13.90
N VAL A 110 -44.46 -6.43 -14.19
CA VAL A 110 -44.04 -7.46 -13.24
C VAL A 110 -42.52 -7.52 -13.22
N THR A 111 -41.93 -7.18 -12.09
CA THR A 111 -40.47 -7.23 -11.88
C THR A 111 -40.12 -8.41 -10.99
N LEU A 112 -39.27 -9.29 -11.50
CA LEU A 112 -38.73 -10.45 -10.82
C LEU A 112 -37.26 -10.22 -10.47
N ILE A 113 -36.94 -10.39 -9.20
CA ILE A 113 -35.60 -10.23 -8.65
C ILE A 113 -35.14 -11.59 -8.13
N LEU A 114 -34.10 -12.18 -8.72
CA LEU A 114 -33.55 -13.46 -8.31
C LEU A 114 -32.68 -13.30 -7.05
N ARG A 115 -32.91 -14.11 -6.01
CA ARG A 115 -32.09 -14.14 -4.80
C ARG A 115 -31.14 -15.33 -4.79
N ASP A 116 -29.86 -15.06 -4.55
CA ASP A 116 -28.83 -16.10 -4.39
C ASP A 116 -28.82 -16.70 -2.98
N GLN A 117 -28.40 -17.97 -2.91
CA GLN A 117 -28.60 -18.89 -1.78
C GLN A 117 -27.94 -18.44 -0.44
N GLU A 118 -26.90 -17.60 -0.48
CA GLU A 118 -26.25 -17.03 0.73
C GLU A 118 -27.14 -16.00 1.47
N THR A 119 -28.19 -15.49 0.83
CA THR A 119 -29.08 -14.46 1.44
C THR A 119 -30.20 -15.08 2.28
N ILE A 120 -30.51 -16.36 2.04
CA ILE A 120 -31.70 -17.04 2.60
C ILE A 120 -31.51 -17.37 4.08
N GLU A 121 -30.28 -17.65 4.52
CA GLU A 121 -29.99 -17.97 5.92
C GLU A 121 -30.13 -16.76 6.87
N SER A 122 -30.08 -15.52 6.33
CA SER A 122 -30.19 -14.30 7.13
C SER A 122 -31.63 -13.87 7.43
N ASP A 123 -32.60 -14.26 6.59
CA ASP A 123 -33.98 -13.78 6.69
C ASP A 123 -34.87 -14.67 7.59
N LEU A 124 -34.47 -15.92 7.86
CA LEU A 124 -35.22 -16.84 8.72
C LEU A 124 -35.25 -16.43 10.21
N TYR A 125 -34.42 -15.46 10.60
CA TYR A 125 -34.36 -14.92 11.97
C TYR A 125 -34.94 -13.51 12.11
N ALA A 126 -35.49 -12.92 11.03
CA ALA A 126 -35.89 -11.51 10.99
C ALA A 126 -37.37 -11.22 11.36
N ASN A 127 -38.16 -12.24 11.69
CA ASN A 127 -39.55 -12.05 12.12
C ASN A 127 -39.68 -11.87 13.65
N ASP A 128 -39.02 -10.85 14.22
CA ASP A 128 -39.66 -10.12 15.34
C ASP A 128 -38.99 -8.78 15.67
N ALA A 129 -39.85 -7.80 15.96
CA ALA A 129 -39.61 -6.52 16.65
C ALA A 129 -38.70 -5.43 16.01
N GLY A 130 -39.37 -4.35 15.57
CA GLY A 130 -38.83 -3.14 14.94
C GLY A 130 -37.91 -2.22 15.75
N HIS A 131 -37.27 -2.68 16.82
CA HIS A 131 -36.18 -1.94 17.50
C HIS A 131 -34.81 -2.23 16.87
N GLY A 132 -34.66 -3.37 16.19
CA GLY A 132 -33.41 -3.78 15.54
C GLY A 132 -33.06 -2.97 14.29
N ARG A 133 -33.93 -2.13 13.73
CA ARG A 133 -33.67 -1.47 12.44
C ARG A 133 -32.53 -0.44 12.51
N SER A 134 -32.40 0.30 13.62
CA SER A 134 -31.29 1.26 13.79
C SER A 134 -29.97 0.58 14.16
N GLU A 135 -30.01 -0.52 14.90
CA GLU A 135 -28.83 -1.33 15.19
C GLU A 135 -28.42 -2.18 14.00
N MET A 136 -29.35 -2.72 13.21
CA MET A 136 -29.09 -3.42 11.95
C MET A 136 -28.55 -2.48 10.88
N VAL A 137 -29.02 -1.25 10.78
CA VAL A 137 -28.41 -0.27 9.86
C VAL A 137 -26.98 0.03 10.30
N LYS A 138 -26.75 0.26 11.60
CA LYS A 138 -25.39 0.43 12.15
C LYS A 138 -24.52 -0.82 11.98
N LEU A 139 -25.07 -2.02 12.15
CA LEU A 139 -24.39 -3.30 12.07
C LEU A 139 -24.15 -3.72 10.62
N ALA A 140 -25.04 -3.41 9.70
CA ALA A 140 -24.86 -3.60 8.26
C ALA A 140 -23.85 -2.60 7.71
N GLN A 141 -23.87 -1.35 8.19
CA GLN A 141 -22.84 -0.36 7.87
C GLN A 141 -21.49 -0.79 8.47
N HIS A 142 -21.47 -1.27 9.71
CA HIS A 142 -20.28 -1.82 10.36
C HIS A 142 -19.76 -3.08 9.63
N ASN A 143 -20.64 -3.99 9.20
CA ASN A 143 -20.26 -5.18 8.42
C ASN A 143 -19.79 -4.83 7.00
N ARG A 144 -20.37 -3.81 6.35
CA ARG A 144 -19.85 -3.28 5.08
C ARG A 144 -18.47 -2.69 5.27
N THR A 145 -18.27 -1.86 6.30
CA THR A 145 -16.96 -1.32 6.66
C THR A 145 -15.97 -2.45 7.00
N LEU A 146 -16.37 -3.46 7.78
CA LEU A 146 -15.53 -4.63 8.10
C LEU A 146 -15.22 -5.47 6.86
N ASN A 147 -16.15 -5.63 5.93
CA ASN A 147 -15.90 -6.36 4.68
C ASN A 147 -15.00 -5.59 3.72
N LEU A 148 -15.12 -4.26 3.69
CA LEU A 148 -14.19 -3.39 2.96
C LEU A 148 -12.79 -3.45 3.61
N LEU A 149 -12.71 -3.37 4.93
CA LEU A 149 -11.48 -3.52 5.70
C LEU A 149 -10.88 -4.91 5.53
N ASN A 150 -11.67 -5.98 5.52
CA ASN A 150 -11.22 -7.35 5.29
C ASN A 150 -10.74 -7.55 3.84
N ARG A 151 -11.42 -6.99 2.85
CA ARG A 151 -10.95 -7.01 1.44
C ARG A 151 -9.65 -6.23 1.28
N ALA A 152 -9.55 -5.04 1.88
CA ALA A 152 -8.32 -4.27 1.92
C ALA A 152 -7.20 -5.04 2.64
N SER A 153 -7.48 -5.60 3.82
CA SER A 153 -6.55 -6.43 4.58
C SER A 153 -6.05 -7.64 3.81
N ARG A 154 -6.92 -8.28 3.00
CA ARG A 154 -6.54 -9.45 2.20
C ARG A 154 -5.62 -9.07 1.04
N ILE A 155 -5.89 -7.92 0.40
CA ILE A 155 -5.00 -7.32 -0.61
C ILE A 155 -3.65 -6.97 0.02
N LEU A 156 -3.64 -6.50 1.27
CA LEU A 156 -2.41 -6.15 2.00
C LEU A 156 -1.56 -7.34 2.42
N THR A 157 -2.17 -8.49 2.70
CA THR A 157 -1.43 -9.71 3.07
C THR A 157 -0.90 -10.51 1.88
N GLU A 158 -1.41 -10.29 0.67
CA GLU A 158 -1.05 -11.07 -0.52
C GLU A 158 0.09 -10.45 -1.34
N THR A 159 0.55 -9.24 -1.01
CA THR A 159 1.47 -8.49 -1.88
C THR A 159 2.55 -7.77 -1.07
N LEU A 160 3.83 -8.01 -1.40
CA LEU A 160 5.00 -7.54 -0.66
C LEU A 160 5.54 -6.18 -1.15
N ASP A 161 4.84 -5.53 -2.09
CA ASP A 161 5.20 -4.25 -2.71
C ASP A 161 4.12 -3.18 -2.42
N VAL A 162 4.53 -2.07 -1.79
CA VAL A 162 3.67 -0.94 -1.41
C VAL A 162 2.96 -0.35 -2.63
N THR A 163 3.65 -0.33 -3.77
CA THR A 163 3.15 0.25 -5.03
C THR A 163 1.99 -0.57 -5.56
N GLU A 164 2.14 -1.89 -5.61
CA GLU A 164 1.12 -2.81 -6.11
C GLU A 164 -0.13 -2.82 -5.20
N VAL A 165 0.07 -2.73 -3.89
CA VAL A 165 -1.01 -2.56 -2.92
C VAL A 165 -1.81 -1.29 -3.19
N LEU A 166 -1.13 -0.16 -3.38
CA LEU A 166 -1.79 1.13 -3.62
C LEU A 166 -2.53 1.14 -4.95
N GLU A 167 -1.94 0.60 -6.01
CA GLU A 167 -2.59 0.49 -7.32
C GLU A 167 -3.88 -0.34 -7.25
N ARG A 168 -3.85 -1.50 -6.58
CA ARG A 168 -5.04 -2.33 -6.37
C ARG A 168 -6.11 -1.60 -5.57
N LEU A 169 -5.72 -0.85 -4.55
CA LEU A 169 -6.64 -0.03 -3.76
C LEU A 169 -7.30 1.05 -4.62
N LEU A 170 -6.52 1.75 -5.44
CA LEU A 170 -7.02 2.77 -6.36
C LEU A 170 -7.97 2.19 -7.42
N GLN A 171 -7.68 1.00 -7.93
CA GLN A 171 -8.58 0.28 -8.83
C GLN A 171 -9.92 -0.03 -8.16
N VAL A 172 -9.90 -0.51 -6.91
CA VAL A 172 -11.12 -0.78 -6.16
C VAL A 172 -11.88 0.51 -5.86
N ALA A 173 -11.19 1.59 -5.50
CA ALA A 173 -11.80 2.89 -5.23
C ALA A 173 -12.52 3.45 -6.47
N THR A 174 -11.87 3.42 -7.64
CA THR A 174 -12.48 3.88 -8.89
C THR A 174 -13.70 3.04 -9.30
N GLN A 175 -13.68 1.72 -9.07
CA GLN A 175 -14.81 0.83 -9.36
C GLN A 175 -16.01 1.08 -8.44
N ILE A 176 -15.77 1.25 -7.13
CA ILE A 176 -16.85 1.47 -6.16
C ILE A 176 -17.50 2.84 -6.39
N ILE A 177 -16.69 3.87 -6.62
CA ILE A 177 -17.17 5.24 -6.82
C ILE A 177 -17.67 5.45 -8.26
N GLY A 178 -17.29 4.62 -9.23
CA GLY A 178 -17.62 4.87 -10.64
C GLY A 178 -16.92 6.12 -11.18
N ALA A 179 -15.61 6.19 -10.99
CA ALA A 179 -14.76 7.31 -11.41
C ALA A 179 -13.73 6.90 -12.46
N ALA A 180 -13.24 7.86 -13.24
CA ALA A 180 -12.32 7.61 -14.35
C ALA A 180 -10.87 7.38 -13.90
N ALA A 181 -10.47 7.97 -12.77
CA ALA A 181 -9.11 7.85 -12.25
C ALA A 181 -9.06 8.00 -10.73
N ALA A 182 -7.95 7.57 -10.13
CA ALA A 182 -7.62 7.88 -8.75
C ALA A 182 -6.10 7.96 -8.56
N SER A 183 -5.65 8.66 -7.52
CA SER A 183 -4.21 8.80 -7.21
C SER A 183 -3.95 8.90 -5.71
N VAL A 184 -2.76 8.46 -5.29
CA VAL A 184 -2.25 8.62 -3.93
C VAL A 184 -1.03 9.53 -3.97
N TRP A 185 -1.08 10.58 -3.15
CA TRP A 185 0.00 11.54 -2.94
C TRP A 185 0.54 11.41 -1.53
N LEU A 186 1.84 11.19 -1.34
CA LEU A 186 2.47 11.06 -0.03
C LEU A 186 3.53 12.14 0.18
N TRP A 187 3.74 12.55 1.43
CA TRP A 187 4.86 13.44 1.75
C TRP A 187 6.19 12.76 1.43
N GLU A 188 7.09 13.48 0.76
CA GLU A 188 8.43 12.97 0.42
C GLU A 188 9.24 12.58 1.67
N ASN A 189 9.08 13.34 2.75
CA ASN A 189 9.59 13.01 4.08
C ASN A 189 8.83 13.83 5.14
N GLU A 190 9.06 13.55 6.42
CA GLU A 190 8.31 14.18 7.53
C GLU A 190 8.42 15.70 7.58
N THR A 191 9.52 16.25 7.07
CA THR A 191 9.86 17.68 7.09
C THR A 191 9.63 18.37 5.75
N SER A 192 9.29 17.62 4.70
CA SER A 192 9.16 18.15 3.35
C SER A 192 7.86 18.90 3.18
N ASP A 193 7.92 19.93 2.35
CA ASP A 193 6.73 20.64 1.86
C ASP A 193 6.25 20.09 0.53
N TRP A 194 6.77 18.94 0.08
CA TRP A 194 6.42 18.33 -1.20
C TRP A 194 5.68 17.01 -1.02
N LEU A 195 4.50 16.94 -1.64
CA LEU A 195 3.81 15.70 -1.94
C LEU A 195 4.35 15.11 -3.25
N ILE A 196 4.49 13.80 -3.28
CA ILE A 196 4.84 13.00 -4.46
C ILE A 196 3.67 12.08 -4.77
N CYS A 197 3.27 12.01 -6.05
CA CYS A 197 2.33 10.98 -6.50
C CYS A 197 3.02 9.62 -6.46
N GLN A 198 2.65 8.79 -5.47
CA GLN A 198 3.24 7.47 -5.25
C GLN A 198 2.58 6.41 -6.14
N ALA A 199 1.28 6.54 -6.39
CA ALA A 199 0.53 5.61 -7.21
C ALA A 199 -0.62 6.34 -7.92
N ALA A 200 -0.95 5.89 -9.11
CA ALA A 200 -2.07 6.41 -9.90
C ALA A 200 -2.74 5.27 -10.65
N PHE A 201 -4.06 5.34 -10.76
CA PHE A 201 -4.85 4.45 -11.60
C PHE A 201 -5.59 5.27 -12.65
N HIS A 202 -5.16 5.15 -13.91
CA HIS A 202 -5.85 5.73 -15.06
C HIS A 202 -5.47 4.99 -16.35
N PRO A 203 -6.43 4.68 -17.25
CA PRO A 203 -6.14 4.12 -18.56
C PRO A 203 -5.28 5.06 -19.43
N GLY A 204 -3.97 4.80 -19.52
CA GLY A 204 -3.07 5.46 -20.47
C GLY A 204 -2.32 6.71 -19.99
N SER A 205 -2.48 7.13 -18.73
CA SER A 205 -1.73 8.28 -18.16
C SER A 205 -1.10 8.02 -16.79
N ALA A 206 -1.36 6.87 -16.14
CA ALA A 206 -0.86 6.54 -14.81
C ALA A 206 0.66 6.75 -14.67
N ASP A 207 1.45 6.20 -15.60
CA ASP A 207 2.91 6.30 -15.60
C ASP A 207 3.46 7.74 -15.68
N ARG A 208 2.67 8.69 -16.22
CA ARG A 208 3.08 10.10 -16.35
C ARG A 208 2.81 10.92 -15.10
N LEU A 209 1.90 10.44 -14.26
CA LEU A 209 1.51 11.10 -13.02
C LEU A 209 2.40 10.68 -11.85
N VAL A 210 2.83 9.42 -11.82
CA VAL A 210 3.77 8.91 -10.80
C VAL A 210 5.06 9.75 -10.79
N ASN A 211 5.58 10.03 -9.59
CA ASN A 211 6.72 10.91 -9.31
C ASN A 211 6.51 12.42 -9.55
N GLN A 212 5.32 12.86 -9.97
CA GLN A 212 5.02 14.30 -10.00
C GLN A 212 4.97 14.87 -8.57
N ARG A 213 5.31 16.15 -8.46
CA ARG A 213 5.41 16.85 -7.17
C ARG A 213 4.44 18.02 -7.05
N VAL A 214 3.81 18.14 -5.88
CA VAL A 214 2.90 19.24 -5.51
C VAL A 214 3.35 19.83 -4.17
N GLN A 215 3.42 21.17 -4.07
CA GLN A 215 3.75 21.81 -2.80
C GLN A 215 2.58 21.80 -1.80
N ARG A 216 2.90 21.83 -0.51
CA ARG A 216 1.95 22.06 0.57
C ARG A 216 1.11 23.32 0.29
N GLY A 217 -0.21 23.16 0.31
CA GLY A 217 -1.17 24.22 -0.01
C GLY A 217 -1.38 24.53 -1.50
N GLN A 218 -0.65 23.89 -2.42
CA GLN A 218 -0.83 24.07 -3.86
C GLN A 218 -1.78 23.01 -4.43
N GLY A 219 -2.72 23.41 -5.28
CA GLY A 219 -3.70 22.45 -5.82
C GLY A 219 -4.69 21.97 -4.76
N ILE A 220 -5.61 21.10 -5.17
CA ILE A 220 -6.54 20.48 -4.22
C ILE A 220 -5.78 19.53 -3.27
N ALA A 221 -4.94 18.63 -3.81
CA ALA A 221 -4.08 17.76 -3.01
C ALA A 221 -3.27 18.51 -1.95
N GLY A 222 -2.52 19.56 -2.34
CA GLY A 222 -1.71 20.30 -1.38
C GLY A 222 -2.55 21.04 -0.34
N TRP A 223 -3.75 21.53 -0.71
CA TRP A 223 -4.67 22.16 0.24
C TRP A 223 -5.22 21.17 1.26
N VAL A 224 -5.67 19.99 0.83
CA VAL A 224 -6.15 18.91 1.72
C VAL A 224 -5.02 18.45 2.64
N ALA A 225 -3.81 18.27 2.12
CA ALA A 225 -2.67 17.84 2.92
C ALA A 225 -2.25 18.88 3.97
N LYS A 226 -2.50 20.17 3.71
CA LYS A 226 -2.20 21.27 4.63
C LYS A 226 -3.26 21.39 5.74
N THR A 227 -4.54 21.27 5.38
CA THR A 227 -5.67 21.54 6.29
C THR A 227 -6.14 20.30 7.03
N GLY A 228 -5.99 19.12 6.43
CA GLY A 228 -6.64 17.89 6.91
C GLY A 228 -8.13 17.84 6.64
N GLU A 229 -8.66 18.77 5.83
CA GLU A 229 -10.08 18.81 5.49
C GLU A 229 -10.31 18.16 4.12
N SER A 230 -11.28 17.25 4.03
CA SER A 230 -11.70 16.65 2.76
C SER A 230 -12.34 17.69 1.84
N ALA A 231 -12.18 17.50 0.53
CA ALA A 231 -12.75 18.37 -0.50
C ALA A 231 -13.55 17.57 -1.53
N VAL A 232 -14.75 18.06 -1.85
CA VAL A 232 -15.56 17.60 -2.99
C VAL A 232 -15.66 18.74 -3.98
N VAL A 233 -15.17 18.54 -5.20
CA VAL A 233 -15.10 19.54 -6.26
C VAL A 233 -15.90 19.05 -7.46
N GLY A 234 -17.08 19.64 -7.67
CA GLY A 234 -17.95 19.29 -8.81
C GLY A 234 -17.52 19.90 -10.15
N ASN A 235 -16.71 20.95 -10.12
CA ASN A 235 -16.11 21.56 -11.31
C ASN A 235 -14.80 22.27 -10.96
N THR A 236 -13.69 21.73 -11.44
CA THR A 236 -12.33 22.23 -11.18
C THR A 236 -12.06 23.61 -11.78
N ASN A 237 -12.67 23.95 -12.91
CA ASN A 237 -12.51 25.26 -13.54
C ASN A 237 -13.09 26.41 -12.69
N LEU A 238 -13.99 26.10 -11.76
CA LEU A 238 -14.63 27.06 -10.86
C LEU A 238 -13.97 27.12 -9.48
N ASP A 239 -13.07 26.18 -9.16
CA ASP A 239 -12.42 26.10 -7.86
C ASP A 239 -11.04 26.79 -7.90
N GLN A 240 -10.88 27.85 -7.13
CA GLN A 240 -9.63 28.64 -7.08
C GLN A 240 -8.43 27.86 -6.54
N ARG A 241 -8.67 26.75 -5.82
CA ARG A 241 -7.61 25.90 -5.28
C ARG A 241 -7.03 24.97 -6.35
N PHE A 242 -7.74 24.72 -7.46
CA PHE A 242 -7.31 23.82 -8.52
C PHE A 242 -6.11 24.39 -9.29
N THR A 243 -5.20 23.51 -9.73
CA THR A 243 -4.03 23.87 -10.54
C THR A 243 -3.97 23.01 -11.80
N PRO A 244 -3.96 23.61 -13.01
CA PRO A 244 -3.92 22.84 -14.26
C PRO A 244 -2.52 22.27 -14.58
N LYS A 245 -1.51 22.54 -13.74
CA LYS A 245 -0.12 22.13 -13.98
C LYS A 245 0.02 20.61 -14.07
N ILE A 246 -0.64 19.87 -13.18
CA ILE A 246 -0.56 18.41 -13.11
C ILE A 246 -1.28 17.76 -14.30
N ASP A 247 -2.44 18.31 -14.68
CA ASP A 247 -3.18 17.91 -15.87
C ASP A 247 -2.34 18.07 -17.13
N ALA A 248 -1.67 19.21 -17.29
CA ALA A 248 -0.80 19.47 -18.43
C ALA A 248 0.39 18.49 -18.53
N GLN A 249 0.93 18.04 -17.39
CA GLN A 249 2.05 17.11 -17.33
C GLN A 249 1.63 15.66 -17.58
N SER A 250 0.48 15.26 -17.06
CA SER A 250 -0.07 13.90 -17.21
C SER A 250 -0.76 13.69 -18.56
N GLY A 251 -1.28 14.77 -19.17
CA GLY A 251 -2.15 14.71 -20.34
C GLY A 251 -3.57 14.26 -20.01
N PHE A 252 -3.94 14.24 -18.73
CA PHE A 252 -5.27 13.93 -18.24
C PHE A 252 -5.99 15.22 -17.84
N THR A 253 -7.29 15.31 -18.13
CA THR A 253 -8.10 16.49 -17.77
C THR A 253 -8.97 16.15 -16.57
N THR A 254 -8.82 16.93 -15.51
CA THR A 254 -9.55 16.80 -14.26
C THR A 254 -10.72 17.77 -14.28
N ASP A 255 -11.94 17.26 -14.40
CA ASP A 255 -13.19 18.04 -14.42
C ASP A 255 -13.83 18.12 -13.04
N SER A 256 -13.79 17.03 -12.27
CA SER A 256 -14.35 16.94 -10.92
C SER A 256 -13.49 15.99 -10.08
N LEU A 257 -13.44 16.18 -8.75
CA LEU A 257 -12.70 15.27 -7.89
C LEU A 257 -13.19 15.26 -6.44
N ILE A 258 -12.96 14.15 -5.76
CA ILE A 258 -12.93 14.05 -4.29
C ILE A 258 -11.48 13.91 -3.87
N ALA A 259 -11.05 14.70 -2.89
CA ALA A 259 -9.75 14.59 -2.26
C ALA A 259 -9.91 14.46 -0.75
N VAL A 260 -9.31 13.44 -0.15
CA VAL A 260 -9.39 13.18 1.29
C VAL A 260 -8.00 12.98 1.89
N PRO A 261 -7.77 13.41 3.13
CA PRO A 261 -6.48 13.20 3.78
C PRO A 261 -6.24 11.73 4.09
N LEU A 262 -5.01 11.27 3.91
CA LEU A 262 -4.51 10.02 4.48
C LEU A 262 -3.90 10.35 5.84
N GLN A 263 -4.46 9.80 6.91
CA GLN A 263 -4.07 10.12 8.28
C GLN A 263 -3.79 8.85 9.09
N THR A 264 -2.65 8.85 9.77
CA THR A 264 -2.24 7.79 10.70
C THR A 264 -1.82 8.43 12.02
N ARG A 265 -2.31 7.93 13.16
CA ARG A 265 -1.95 8.41 14.51
C ARG A 265 -2.02 9.94 14.68
N GLY A 266 -3.01 10.58 14.05
CA GLY A 266 -3.18 12.04 14.08
C GLY A 266 -2.31 12.85 13.12
N LYS A 267 -1.39 12.21 12.37
CA LYS A 267 -0.52 12.85 11.37
C LYS A 267 -1.05 12.60 9.96
N ILE A 268 -1.16 13.66 9.16
CA ILE A 268 -1.48 13.56 7.73
C ILE A 268 -0.24 13.09 6.99
N ILE A 269 -0.29 11.89 6.43
CA ILE A 269 0.80 11.27 5.68
C ILE A 269 0.68 11.53 4.17
N GLY A 270 -0.49 11.97 3.70
CA GLY A 270 -0.74 12.18 2.28
C GLY A 270 -2.20 12.51 1.96
N VAL A 271 -2.58 12.29 0.70
CA VAL A 271 -3.91 12.54 0.15
C VAL A 271 -4.29 11.44 -0.84
N LEU A 272 -5.54 10.99 -0.78
CA LEU A 272 -6.18 10.14 -1.78
C LEU A 272 -7.12 11.02 -2.62
N GLU A 273 -6.96 10.97 -3.94
CA GLU A 273 -7.84 11.64 -4.89
C GLU A 273 -8.59 10.63 -5.76
N VAL A 274 -9.88 10.86 -5.97
CA VAL A 274 -10.72 10.15 -6.94
C VAL A 274 -11.28 11.17 -7.91
N VAL A 275 -11.10 10.94 -9.20
CA VAL A 275 -11.21 11.98 -10.23
C VAL A 275 -12.16 11.56 -11.35
N ASN A 276 -12.97 12.54 -11.79
CA ASN A 276 -13.97 12.46 -12.85
C ASN A 276 -14.98 11.35 -12.62
N LYS A 277 -16.06 11.66 -11.90
CA LYS A 277 -17.23 10.78 -11.80
C LYS A 277 -17.77 10.48 -13.20
N LEU A 278 -17.98 9.20 -13.52
CA LEU A 278 -18.43 8.77 -14.85
C LEU A 278 -19.92 9.06 -15.06
N GLU A 279 -20.73 8.97 -14.00
CA GLU A 279 -22.17 9.23 -14.04
C GLU A 279 -22.57 10.15 -12.88
N GLY A 280 -23.23 11.27 -13.21
CA GLY A 280 -23.70 12.24 -12.21
C GLY A 280 -22.60 13.13 -11.64
N MET A 281 -22.85 13.63 -10.43
CA MET A 281 -21.91 14.43 -9.65
C MET A 281 -21.49 13.66 -8.40
N PHE A 282 -20.34 14.01 -7.82
CA PHE A 282 -19.95 13.47 -6.53
C PHE A 282 -20.93 13.90 -5.43
N GLU A 283 -21.38 12.92 -4.66
CA GLU A 283 -22.33 13.13 -3.54
C GLU A 283 -21.64 12.93 -2.17
N ASN A 284 -22.33 13.30 -1.09
CA ASN A 284 -21.80 13.10 0.27
C ASN A 284 -21.58 11.61 0.61
N ASP A 285 -22.37 10.73 0.02
CA ASP A 285 -22.20 9.29 0.17
C ASP A 285 -20.90 8.82 -0.48
N ASP A 286 -20.53 9.39 -1.64
CA ASP A 286 -19.23 9.12 -2.28
C ASP A 286 -18.08 9.58 -1.38
N LEU A 287 -18.18 10.79 -0.81
CA LEU A 287 -17.16 11.30 0.13
C LEU A 287 -16.96 10.34 1.31
N THR A 288 -18.05 9.87 1.92
CA THR A 288 -18.00 8.95 3.06
C THR A 288 -17.30 7.64 2.71
N VAL A 289 -17.54 7.12 1.49
CA VAL A 289 -16.87 5.91 1.00
C VAL A 289 -15.38 6.17 0.76
N VAL A 290 -15.02 7.29 0.13
CA VAL A 290 -13.62 7.64 -0.15
C VAL A 290 -12.84 7.86 1.16
N GLU A 291 -13.44 8.50 2.17
CA GLU A 291 -12.83 8.65 3.51
C GLU A 291 -12.60 7.29 4.19
N THR A 292 -13.54 6.35 4.05
CA THR A 292 -13.40 4.99 4.58
C THR A 292 -12.25 4.23 3.90
N LEU A 293 -12.12 4.40 2.58
CA LEU A 293 -11.02 3.82 1.80
C LEU A 293 -9.68 4.46 2.17
N ALA A 294 -9.65 5.78 2.40
CA ALA A 294 -8.47 6.51 2.84
C ALA A 294 -7.99 6.07 4.24
N ALA A 295 -8.90 5.82 5.17
CA ALA A 295 -8.54 5.25 6.48
C ALA A 295 -7.86 3.88 6.32
N SER A 296 -8.42 3.02 5.45
CA SER A 296 -7.86 1.70 5.14
C SER A 296 -6.49 1.80 4.45
N ALA A 297 -6.36 2.72 3.50
CA ALA A 297 -5.12 3.02 2.78
C ALA A 297 -4.04 3.57 3.72
N SER A 298 -4.41 4.37 4.71
CA SER A 298 -3.44 4.95 5.66
C SER A 298 -2.76 3.86 6.49
N ILE A 299 -3.55 2.90 6.99
CA ILE A 299 -3.05 1.73 7.73
C ILE A 299 -2.16 0.86 6.83
N ALA A 300 -2.59 0.63 5.60
CA ALA A 300 -1.84 -0.12 4.60
C ALA A 300 -0.44 0.46 4.37
N ILE A 301 -0.38 1.76 4.10
CA ILE A 301 0.85 2.49 3.76
C ILE A 301 1.79 2.50 4.96
N GLU A 302 1.27 2.71 6.17
CA GLU A 302 2.05 2.65 7.40
C GLU A 302 2.68 1.27 7.61
N ASN A 303 1.89 0.20 7.49
CA ASN A 303 2.39 -1.17 7.64
C ASN A 303 3.46 -1.48 6.60
N ALA A 304 3.24 -1.08 5.35
CA ALA A 304 4.18 -1.35 4.27
C ALA A 304 5.50 -0.58 4.45
N SER A 305 5.43 0.68 4.90
CA SER A 305 6.61 1.48 5.26
C SER A 305 7.39 0.89 6.44
N LEU A 306 6.69 0.37 7.45
CA LEU A 306 7.31 -0.32 8.59
C LEU A 306 8.04 -1.60 8.16
N VAL A 307 7.40 -2.42 7.33
CA VAL A 307 8.01 -3.65 6.79
C VAL A 307 9.27 -3.34 5.99
N GLU A 308 9.22 -2.30 5.15
CA GLU A 308 10.39 -1.90 4.35
C GLU A 308 11.53 -1.38 5.23
N THR A 309 11.22 -0.59 6.26
CA THR A 309 12.21 -0.14 7.24
C THR A 309 12.86 -1.33 7.97
N MET A 310 12.07 -2.31 8.38
CA MET A 310 12.59 -3.53 9.02
C MET A 310 13.50 -4.34 8.09
N ARG A 311 13.14 -4.45 6.80
CA ARG A 311 13.97 -5.12 5.78
C ARG A 311 15.30 -4.42 5.61
N GLN A 312 15.30 -3.10 5.44
CA GLN A 312 16.53 -2.33 5.29
C GLN A 312 17.44 -2.51 6.50
N GLN A 313 16.89 -2.45 7.72
CA GLN A 313 17.65 -2.70 8.94
C GLN A 313 18.21 -4.13 9.02
N MET A 314 17.45 -5.13 8.57
CA MET A 314 17.90 -6.51 8.53
C MET A 314 19.06 -6.69 7.54
N THR A 315 18.96 -6.09 6.36
CA THR A 315 20.04 -6.10 5.36
C THR A 315 21.30 -5.41 5.88
N ASP A 316 21.16 -4.24 6.51
CA ASP A 316 22.27 -3.51 7.11
C ASP A 316 22.94 -4.32 8.25
N LEU A 317 22.14 -4.97 9.10
CA LEU A 317 22.66 -5.85 10.17
C LEU A 317 23.37 -7.07 9.60
N GLN A 318 22.83 -7.69 8.55
CA GLN A 318 23.45 -8.84 7.92
C GLN A 318 24.79 -8.47 7.28
N ALA A 319 24.85 -7.33 6.56
CA ALA A 319 26.10 -6.83 6.00
C ALA A 319 27.14 -6.57 7.10
N ARG A 320 26.74 -5.97 8.23
CA ARG A 320 27.64 -5.76 9.38
C ARG A 320 28.12 -7.08 10.00
N ASN A 321 27.27 -8.10 10.04
CA ASN A 321 27.64 -9.41 10.58
C ASN A 321 28.63 -10.13 9.67
N GLU A 322 28.41 -10.09 8.35
CA GLU A 322 29.35 -10.64 7.36
C GLU A 322 30.72 -9.94 7.42
N GLU A 323 30.74 -8.62 7.60
CA GLU A 323 31.99 -7.87 7.84
C GLU A 323 32.70 -8.31 9.13
N LEU A 324 31.95 -8.55 10.21
CA LEU A 324 32.49 -9.02 11.48
C LEU A 324 33.07 -10.43 11.36
N ASP A 325 32.35 -11.34 10.69
CA ASP A 325 32.80 -12.71 10.46
C ASP A 325 34.10 -12.75 9.62
N ALA A 326 34.18 -11.91 8.58
CA ALA A 326 35.39 -11.76 7.77
C ALA A 326 36.56 -11.18 8.58
N PHE A 327 36.27 -10.23 9.47
CA PHE A 327 37.25 -9.66 10.39
C PHE A 327 37.77 -10.71 11.37
N ASP A 328 36.89 -11.45 12.05
CA ASP A 328 37.25 -12.48 13.04
C ASP A 328 38.15 -13.55 12.41
N HIS A 329 37.81 -14.02 11.20
CA HIS A 329 38.61 -15.00 10.49
C HIS A 329 40.01 -14.46 10.11
N THR A 330 40.08 -13.20 9.68
CA THR A 330 41.34 -12.55 9.29
C THR A 330 42.25 -12.34 10.52
N VAL A 331 41.68 -11.87 11.62
CA VAL A 331 42.39 -11.66 12.89
C VAL A 331 42.96 -12.97 13.42
N ALA A 332 42.14 -14.03 13.46
CA ALA A 332 42.57 -15.34 13.92
C ALA A 332 43.79 -15.84 13.12
N HIS A 333 43.72 -15.81 11.79
CA HIS A 333 44.83 -16.26 10.93
C HIS A 333 46.10 -15.40 11.10
N ASN A 334 45.94 -14.07 11.19
CA ASN A 334 47.07 -13.15 11.33
C ASN A 334 47.78 -13.27 12.69
N LEU A 335 47.06 -13.61 13.75
CA LEU A 335 47.63 -13.86 15.08
C LEU A 335 48.19 -15.28 15.23
N GLN A 336 47.51 -16.30 14.67
CA GLN A 336 47.94 -17.70 14.77
C GLN A 336 49.32 -17.94 14.14
N ASN A 337 49.62 -17.31 13.00
CA ASN A 337 50.89 -17.49 12.30
C ASN A 337 52.13 -17.11 13.15
N PRO A 338 52.25 -15.89 13.71
CA PRO A 338 53.37 -15.55 14.59
C PRO A 338 53.38 -16.39 15.88
N VAL A 339 52.22 -16.77 16.45
CA VAL A 339 52.16 -17.68 17.60
C VAL A 339 52.80 -19.04 17.26
N ALA A 340 52.41 -19.64 16.13
CA ALA A 340 52.92 -20.94 15.71
C ALA A 340 54.44 -20.91 15.49
N LEU A 341 54.98 -19.83 14.93
CA LEU A 341 56.42 -19.65 14.76
C LEU A 341 57.15 -19.46 16.10
N ILE A 342 56.58 -18.68 17.03
CA ILE A 342 57.13 -18.51 18.38
C ILE A 342 57.22 -19.86 19.10
N LEU A 343 56.13 -20.64 19.05
CA LEU A 343 56.09 -21.98 19.65
C LEU A 343 57.11 -22.91 18.99
N GLY A 344 57.16 -22.96 17.65
CA GLY A 344 58.09 -23.82 16.93
C GLY A 344 59.56 -23.49 17.20
N PHE A 345 59.96 -22.22 17.23
CA PHE A 345 61.32 -21.83 17.61
C PHE A 345 61.59 -22.06 19.10
N GLY A 346 60.59 -21.90 19.97
CA GLY A 346 60.68 -22.23 21.39
C GLY A 346 60.93 -23.73 21.61
N ASP A 347 60.23 -24.59 20.88
CA ASP A 347 60.41 -26.04 20.92
C ASP A 347 61.80 -26.44 20.43
N ILE A 348 62.31 -25.83 19.35
CA ILE A 348 63.69 -26.05 18.87
C ILE A 348 64.71 -25.69 19.96
N LEU A 349 64.53 -24.55 20.63
CA LEU A 349 65.41 -24.12 21.71
C LEU A 349 65.32 -25.01 22.95
N HIS A 350 64.17 -25.66 23.17
CA HIS A 350 63.95 -26.52 24.33
C HIS A 350 64.43 -27.96 24.12
N LEU A 351 64.29 -28.49 22.90
CA LEU A 351 64.51 -29.92 22.58
C LEU A 351 65.89 -30.21 21.99
N ALA A 352 66.59 -29.22 21.44
CA ALA A 352 67.88 -29.46 20.80
C ALA A 352 69.03 -29.36 21.81
N ASP A 353 69.67 -30.49 22.10
CA ASP A 353 70.76 -30.59 23.08
C ASP A 353 72.07 -29.91 22.63
N ASP A 354 72.26 -29.63 21.33
CA ASP A 354 73.55 -29.18 20.78
C ASP A 354 73.39 -28.13 19.65
N LEU A 355 72.67 -27.04 19.94
CA LEU A 355 72.54 -25.90 19.04
C LEU A 355 73.81 -25.03 19.04
N GLN A 356 74.32 -24.72 17.84
CA GLN A 356 75.34 -23.69 17.69
C GLN A 356 74.83 -22.32 18.15
N ALA A 357 75.70 -21.49 18.73
CA ALA A 357 75.34 -20.15 19.22
C ALA A 357 74.62 -19.28 18.17
N ASP A 358 75.02 -19.39 16.89
CA ASP A 358 74.36 -18.68 15.78
C ASP A 358 72.90 -19.16 15.55
N GLN A 359 72.65 -20.46 15.65
CA GLN A 359 71.30 -21.03 15.50
C GLN A 359 70.40 -20.63 16.68
N GLN A 360 70.95 -20.66 17.90
CA GLN A 360 70.24 -20.25 19.11
C GLN A 360 69.85 -18.77 19.05
N GLN A 361 70.77 -17.92 18.57
CA GLN A 361 70.52 -16.49 18.44
C GLN A 361 69.50 -16.17 17.33
N LYS A 362 69.53 -16.90 16.21
CA LYS A 362 68.52 -16.78 15.13
C LYS A 362 67.12 -17.20 15.59
N ALA A 363 67.01 -18.29 16.36
CA ALA A 363 65.74 -18.73 16.91
C ALA A 363 65.18 -17.70 17.90
N LEU A 364 66.00 -17.18 18.82
CA LEU A 364 65.59 -16.15 19.78
C LEU A 364 65.18 -14.85 19.07
N ALA A 365 65.95 -14.42 18.06
CA ALA A 365 65.62 -13.25 17.26
C ALA A 365 64.28 -13.41 16.53
N SER A 366 63.99 -14.62 16.02
CA SER A 366 62.73 -14.93 15.35
C SER A 366 61.53 -14.90 16.32
N ILE A 367 61.70 -15.41 17.55
CA ILE A 367 60.68 -15.31 18.60
C ILE A 367 60.36 -13.85 18.91
N VAL A 368 61.39 -13.03 19.17
CA VAL A 368 61.21 -11.61 19.50
C VAL A 368 60.57 -10.84 18.34
N ALA A 369 60.99 -11.11 17.10
CA ALA A 369 60.42 -10.46 15.92
C ALA A 369 58.93 -10.80 15.74
N ASN A 370 58.54 -12.07 15.91
CA ASN A 370 57.14 -12.50 15.80
C ASN A 370 56.29 -12.00 16.96
N ALA A 371 56.84 -11.91 18.18
CA ALA A 371 56.14 -11.34 19.33
C ALA A 371 55.87 -9.83 19.14
N ARG A 372 56.86 -9.07 18.64
CA ARG A 372 56.68 -7.66 18.28
C ARG A 372 55.64 -7.50 17.17
N LYS A 373 55.67 -8.34 16.14
CA LYS A 373 54.67 -8.35 15.06
C LYS A 373 53.25 -8.55 15.60
N MET A 374 53.06 -9.48 16.54
CA MET A 374 51.77 -9.74 17.18
C MET A 374 51.29 -8.56 18.02
N SER A 375 52.20 -7.91 18.76
CA SER A 375 51.93 -6.70 19.52
C SER A 375 51.41 -5.57 18.63
N ASN A 376 52.05 -5.37 17.46
CA ASN A 376 51.60 -4.37 16.49
C ASN A 376 50.21 -4.71 15.94
N ILE A 377 49.96 -5.96 15.54
CA ILE A 377 48.63 -6.39 15.06
C ILE A 377 47.56 -6.14 16.12
N ILE A 378 47.82 -6.44 17.40
CA ILE A 378 46.85 -6.19 18.48
C ILE A 378 46.57 -4.69 18.63
N ASN A 379 47.59 -3.84 18.59
CA ASN A 379 47.42 -2.39 18.68
C ASN A 379 46.60 -1.84 17.49
N ASP A 380 46.91 -2.28 16.27
CA ASP A 380 46.17 -1.88 15.06
C ASP A 380 44.69 -2.28 15.16
N LEU A 381 44.40 -3.47 15.70
CA LEU A 381 43.04 -3.97 15.91
C LEU A 381 42.28 -3.19 16.99
N LEU A 382 42.96 -2.84 18.09
CA LEU A 382 42.37 -2.02 19.15
C LEU A 382 42.04 -0.61 18.65
N LEU A 383 42.90 -0.04 17.81
CA LEU A 383 42.65 1.23 17.15
C LEU A 383 41.41 1.15 16.25
N LEU A 384 41.34 0.18 15.34
CA LEU A 384 40.18 -0.04 14.47
C LEU A 384 38.87 -0.26 15.26
N SER A 385 38.92 -0.99 16.38
CA SER A 385 37.77 -1.22 17.25
C SER A 385 37.29 0.06 17.94
N SER A 386 38.23 0.91 18.38
CA SER A 386 37.93 2.19 19.03
C SER A 386 37.27 3.18 18.06
N VAL A 387 37.65 3.14 16.78
CA VAL A 387 37.08 3.95 15.69
C VAL A 387 35.61 3.63 15.43
N ARG A 388 35.20 2.37 15.61
CA ARG A 388 33.82 1.91 15.34
C ARG A 388 32.79 2.29 16.42
N LYS A 389 33.21 2.64 17.65
CA LYS A 389 32.30 2.78 18.81
C LYS A 389 31.98 4.21 19.25
N SER A 390 32.73 5.22 18.84
CA SER A 390 32.46 6.61 19.23
C SER A 390 32.02 7.43 18.04
N GLU A 391 30.91 8.16 18.18
CA GLU A 391 30.74 9.43 17.47
C GLU A 391 31.95 10.29 17.87
N MET A 392 32.91 10.45 16.96
CA MET A 392 34.14 11.16 17.26
C MET A 392 33.83 12.64 17.47
N ASP A 393 34.07 13.15 18.67
CA ASP A 393 34.21 14.58 18.89
C ASP A 393 35.45 15.05 18.11
N THR A 394 35.20 15.80 17.04
CA THR A 394 36.26 16.41 16.23
C THR A 394 36.55 17.80 16.75
N GLU A 395 37.83 18.09 17.00
CA GLU A 395 38.26 19.42 17.40
C GLU A 395 39.23 20.01 16.37
N PRO A 396 39.38 21.35 16.33
CA PRO A 396 40.41 21.99 15.50
C PRO A 396 41.80 21.49 15.92
N LEU A 397 42.50 20.87 14.98
CA LEU A 397 43.79 20.24 15.22
C LEU A 397 44.93 21.26 15.11
N ASP A 398 45.84 21.23 16.09
CA ASP A 398 47.18 21.80 15.95
C ASP A 398 48.09 20.77 15.27
N THR A 399 48.01 20.73 13.94
CA THR A 399 48.77 19.81 13.10
C THR A 399 50.29 19.99 13.22
N ALA A 400 50.76 21.19 13.55
CA ALA A 400 52.19 21.41 13.80
C ALA A 400 52.65 20.67 15.05
N ALA A 401 51.91 20.80 16.15
CA ALA A 401 52.23 20.12 17.40
C ALA A 401 52.17 18.58 17.27
N LEU A 402 51.21 18.06 16.49
CA LEU A 402 51.05 16.61 16.26
C LEU A 402 52.19 16.01 15.43
N VAL A 403 52.62 16.71 14.37
CA VAL A 403 53.76 16.26 13.54
C VAL A 403 55.07 16.32 14.33
N ASP A 404 55.27 17.36 15.15
CA ASP A 404 56.44 17.45 16.03
C ASP A 404 56.48 16.30 17.06
N ALA A 405 55.33 15.94 17.64
CA ALA A 405 55.22 14.81 18.56
C ALA A 405 55.56 13.47 17.87
N ALA A 406 55.03 13.24 16.67
CA ALA A 406 55.34 12.06 15.85
C ALA A 406 56.85 12.00 15.50
N MET A 407 57.44 13.13 15.09
CA MET A 407 58.87 13.23 14.78
C MET A 407 59.76 12.97 16.01
N GLN A 408 59.37 13.43 17.21
CA GLN A 408 60.10 13.14 18.44
C GLN A 408 60.13 11.63 18.74
N ARG A 409 59.01 10.92 18.54
CA ARG A 409 58.96 9.47 18.73
C ARG A 409 59.79 8.71 17.70
N LEU A 410 59.89 9.23 16.48
CA LEU A 410 60.69 8.64 15.39
C LEU A 410 62.16 9.10 15.38
N GLU A 411 62.60 9.92 16.33
CA GLU A 411 63.92 10.57 16.32
C GLU A 411 65.07 9.57 16.11
N GLN A 412 65.03 8.43 16.81
CA GLN A 412 66.07 7.41 16.69
C GLN A 412 66.10 6.81 15.28
N LYS A 413 64.94 6.55 14.68
CA LYS A 413 64.83 5.93 13.36
C LYS A 413 65.22 6.90 12.25
N ILE A 414 64.87 8.17 12.38
CA ILE A 414 65.30 9.26 11.48
C ILE A 414 66.83 9.39 11.50
N LYS A 415 67.46 9.31 12.68
CA LYS A 415 68.93 9.34 12.80
C LYS A 415 69.59 8.12 12.15
N GLU A 416 69.01 6.94 12.32
CA GLU A 416 69.52 5.69 11.73
C GLU A 416 69.43 5.69 10.19
N THR A 417 68.33 6.21 9.62
CA THR A 417 68.12 6.28 8.17
C THR A 417 68.74 7.51 7.52
N ARG A 418 69.13 8.52 8.31
CA ARG A 418 69.55 9.85 7.83
C ARG A 418 68.48 10.52 6.95
N ALA A 419 67.21 10.29 7.27
CA ALA A 419 66.09 10.86 6.53
C ALA A 419 66.02 12.38 6.76
N GLU A 420 65.78 13.14 5.68
CA GLU A 420 65.52 14.57 5.73
C GLU A 420 64.02 14.79 5.57
N ILE A 421 63.36 15.28 6.64
CA ILE A 421 61.93 15.56 6.65
C ILE A 421 61.73 17.06 6.44
N ILE A 422 61.01 17.42 5.38
CA ILE A 422 60.69 18.81 5.04
C ILE A 422 59.24 19.07 5.44
N VAL A 423 59.03 19.89 6.46
CA VAL A 423 57.71 20.33 6.91
C VAL A 423 57.35 21.71 6.33
N PRO A 424 56.08 21.95 5.95
CA PRO A 424 55.63 23.24 5.46
C PRO A 424 55.65 24.30 6.57
N THR A 425 55.80 25.57 6.19
CA THR A 425 55.81 26.71 7.12
C THR A 425 54.44 27.07 7.69
N SER A 426 53.36 26.56 7.11
CA SER A 426 51.98 26.76 7.58
C SER A 426 51.13 25.53 7.32
N TRP A 427 50.30 25.16 8.29
CA TRP A 427 49.40 24.03 8.19
C TRP A 427 47.94 24.48 7.97
N PRO A 428 47.17 23.76 7.14
CA PRO A 428 45.74 24.00 7.03
C PRO A 428 45.01 23.60 8.32
N VAL A 429 43.94 24.32 8.66
CA VAL A 429 43.07 23.97 9.78
C VAL A 429 42.26 22.74 9.41
N ALA A 430 42.47 21.66 10.15
CA ALA A 430 41.74 20.41 10.00
C ALA A 430 40.94 20.11 11.28
N LEU A 431 39.76 19.53 11.13
CA LEU A 431 38.97 19.00 12.25
C LEU A 431 39.26 17.50 12.37
N GLY A 432 39.54 17.03 13.58
CA GLY A 432 39.73 15.60 13.81
C GLY A 432 40.06 15.28 15.26
N HIS A 433 40.44 14.04 15.51
CA HIS A 433 40.82 13.56 16.84
C HIS A 433 42.37 13.58 16.96
N PRO A 434 42.96 14.37 17.87
CA PRO A 434 44.42 14.60 17.90
C PRO A 434 45.23 13.32 18.02
N GLY A 435 44.85 12.42 18.93
CA GLY A 435 45.61 11.18 19.18
C GLY A 435 45.65 10.22 17.99
N TRP A 436 44.64 10.24 17.11
CA TRP A 436 44.62 9.36 15.93
C TRP A 436 45.38 9.98 14.76
N ILE A 437 45.34 11.31 14.64
CA ILE A 437 46.09 12.03 13.61
C ILE A 437 47.59 11.98 13.91
N GLU A 438 48.01 12.02 15.18
CA GLU A 438 49.41 11.77 15.58
C GLU A 438 49.88 10.39 15.05
N GLU A 439 49.08 9.35 15.25
CA GLU A 439 49.40 7.98 14.83
C GLU A 439 49.40 7.80 13.30
N VAL A 440 48.57 8.55 12.57
CA VAL A 440 48.64 8.62 11.11
C VAL A 440 49.96 9.24 10.65
N TRP A 441 50.42 10.31 11.31
CA TRP A 441 51.70 10.93 11.00
C TRP A 441 52.89 10.03 11.34
N GLU A 442 52.83 9.31 12.46
CA GLU A 442 53.85 8.31 12.82
C GLU A 442 53.98 7.19 11.80
N ASN A 443 52.87 6.77 11.17
CA ASN A 443 52.89 5.74 10.14
C ASN A 443 53.27 6.28 8.76
N TYR A 444 53.04 7.57 8.49
CA TYR A 444 53.33 8.20 7.22
C TYR A 444 54.80 8.59 7.06
N ILE A 445 55.43 9.05 8.14
CA ILE A 445 56.85 9.42 8.24
C ILE A 445 57.72 8.16 8.27
#